data_AF-A0A1I5QXR1-F1
#
_entry.id   AF-A0A1I5QXR1-F1
#
_cell.length_a   1.000
_cell.length_b   1.000
_cell.length_c   1.000
_cell.angle_alpha   90.00
_cell.angle_beta   90.00
_cell.angle_gamma   90.00
#
_symmetry.space_group_name_H-M   'P 1'
#
loop_
_entity.id
_entity.type
_entity.pdbx_description
1 polymer ?
#
loop_
_entity_poly.entity_id
_entity_poly.type
_entity_poly.pdbx_seq_one_letter_code
_entity_poly.pdbx_strand_id
1 'polypeptide(L)' 'DAYRQTVIMVTHDPGAAAHADRVLFLADGTIVHELLSPTSDQVHAVMRRMEG' A
#
# COMPACT_ATOMS: atom_id res chain seq x y z
N ASP A 1 20.17 4.18 -13.33
CA ASP A 1 19.61 2.88 -12.95
C ASP A 1 20.70 1.82 -12.65
N ALA A 2 21.90 2.21 -12.19
CA ALA A 2 23.06 1.29 -12.14
C ALA A 2 22.89 0.06 -11.24
N TYR A 3 21.88 0.03 -10.37
CA TYR A 3 21.69 -1.02 -9.36
C TYR A 3 20.32 -1.71 -9.38
N ARG A 4 19.40 -1.32 -10.29
CA ARG A 4 18.02 -1.87 -10.42
C ARG A 4 17.36 -2.25 -9.08
N GLN A 5 17.35 -1.33 -8.13
CA GLN A 5 16.87 -1.59 -6.77
C GLN A 5 15.34 -1.56 -6.69
N THR A 6 14.78 -2.43 -5.86
CA THR A 6 13.37 -2.42 -5.48
C THR A 6 13.26 -1.96 -4.02
N VAL A 7 12.34 -1.04 -3.74
CA VAL A 7 12.06 -0.57 -2.39
C VAL A 7 10.75 -1.16 -1.91
N ILE A 8 10.77 -1.72 -0.71
CA ILE A 8 9.57 -2.10 0.04
C ILE A 8 9.55 -1.21 1.28
N MET A 9 8.39 -0.63 1.57
CA MET A 9 8.15 0.13 2.78
C MET A 9 6.86 -0.33 3.44
N VAL A 10 6.74 -0.07 4.74
CA VAL A 10 5.49 -0.26 5.49
C VAL A 10 5.13 1.09 6.07
N THR A 11 3.89 1.51 5.83
CA THR A 11 3.39 2.80 6.29
C THR A 11 1.89 2.71 6.56
N HIS A 12 1.43 3.49 7.54
CA HIS A 12 0.01 3.76 7.77
C HIS A 12 -0.45 5.09 7.13
N ASP A 13 0.45 5.80 6.44
CA ASP A 13 0.12 7.01 5.68
C ASP A 13 -0.34 6.64 4.25
N PRO A 14 -1.61 6.92 3.87
CA PRO A 14 -2.11 6.65 2.53
C PRO A 14 -1.42 7.49 1.44
N GLY A 15 -0.93 8.70 1.78
CA GLY A 15 -0.23 9.56 0.84
C GLY A 15 1.12 8.97 0.41
N ALA A 16 1.89 8.49 1.38
CA ALA A 16 3.15 7.78 1.13
C ALA A 16 2.92 6.46 0.36
N ALA A 17 1.91 5.67 0.74
CA ALA A 17 1.60 4.42 0.07
C ALA A 17 1.19 4.62 -1.41
N ALA A 18 0.48 5.71 -1.71
CA ALA A 18 0.06 6.04 -3.08
C ALA A 18 1.22 6.37 -4.04
N HIS A 19 2.44 6.55 -3.53
CA HIS A 19 3.63 6.73 -4.38
C HIS A 19 4.19 5.41 -4.88
N ALA A 20 3.77 4.28 -4.32
CA ALA A 20 4.21 2.96 -4.77
C ALA A 20 3.44 2.52 -6.01
N ASP A 21 4.10 1.75 -6.88
CA ASP A 21 3.43 1.10 -8.02
C ASP A 21 2.37 0.08 -7.57
N ARG A 22 2.52 -0.47 -6.36
CA ARG A 22 1.66 -1.50 -5.78
C ARG A 22 1.56 -1.32 -4.27
N VAL A 23 0.35 -1.40 -3.74
CA VAL A 23 0.09 -1.40 -2.29
C VAL A 23 -0.60 -2.71 -1.91
N LEU A 24 -0.03 -3.40 -0.92
CA LEU A 24 -0.56 -4.62 -0.34
C LEU A 24 -1.05 -4.36 1.07
N PHE A 25 -2.27 -4.81 1.36
CA PHE A 25 -2.86 -4.70 2.68
C PHE A 25 -2.80 -6.07 3.35
N LEU A 26 -2.23 -6.09 4.55
CA LEU A 26 -2.01 -7.29 5.35
C LEU A 26 -2.93 -7.26 6.58
N ALA A 27 -3.59 -8.38 6.85
CA ALA A 27 -4.28 -8.65 8.11
C ALA A 27 -3.95 -10.07 8.55
N ASP A 28 -3.60 -10.25 9.83
CA ASP A 28 -3.25 -11.55 10.42
C ASP A 28 -2.21 -12.34 9.60
N GLY A 29 -1.18 -11.63 9.11
CA GLY A 29 -0.11 -12.23 8.30
C GLY A 29 -0.51 -12.62 6.87
N THR A 30 -1.73 -12.31 6.44
CA THR A 30 -2.26 -12.65 5.12
C THR A 30 -2.52 -11.39 4.29
N ILE A 31 -2.23 -11.44 2.98
CA ILE A 31 -2.61 -10.37 2.05
C ILE A 31 -4.12 -10.44 1.83
N VAL A 32 -4.83 -9.42 2.29
CA VAL A 32 -6.29 -9.35 2.20
C VAL A 32 -6.76 -8.41 1.10
N HIS A 33 -5.91 -7.49 0.64
CA HIS A 33 -6.23 -6.60 -0.46
C HIS A 33 -4.97 -6.13 -1.22
N GLU A 34 -5.17 -5.73 -2.46
CA GLU A 34 -4.12 -5.24 -3.36
C GLU A 34 -4.65 -4.09 -4.21
N LEU A 35 -3.84 -3.05 -4.38
CA LEU A 35 -4.05 -1.99 -5.35
C LEU A 35 -2.82 -1.80 -6.24
N LEU A 36 -3.06 -1.57 -7.53
CA LEU A 36 -2.04 -1.24 -8.53
C LEU A 36 -2.18 0.21 -8.95
N SER A 37 -1.06 0.93 -9.04
CA SER A 37 -0.99 2.37 -9.28
C SER A 37 -2.03 3.18 -8.48
N PRO A 38 -2.08 3.02 -7.14
CA PRO A 38 -3.15 3.55 -6.33
C PRO A 38 -3.10 5.08 -6.18
N THR A 39 -4.27 5.67 -5.92
CA THR A 39 -4.37 7.04 -5.38
C THR A 39 -4.44 7.01 -3.85
N SER A 40 -4.07 8.12 -3.21
CA SER A 40 -4.16 8.28 -1.75
C SER A 40 -5.58 8.02 -1.23
N ASP A 41 -6.60 8.48 -1.95
CA ASP A 41 -8.01 8.26 -1.59
C ASP A 41 -8.40 6.78 -1.64
N GLN A 42 -7.91 6.04 -2.63
CA GLN A 42 -8.15 4.60 -2.73
C GLN A 42 -7.49 3.86 -1.56
N VAL A 43 -6.24 4.19 -1.22
CA VAL A 43 -5.54 3.57 -0.08
C VAL A 43 -6.28 3.87 1.23
N HIS A 44 -6.60 5.13 1.47
CA HIS A 44 -7.31 5.55 2.67
C HIS A 44 -8.70 4.89 2.79
N ALA A 45 -9.42 4.74 1.67
CA ALA A 45 -10.70 4.04 1.66
C ALA A 45 -10.59 2.57 2.06
N VAL A 46 -9.49 1.88 1.71
CA VAL A 46 -9.24 0.50 2.15
C VAL A 46 -8.86 0.47 3.64
N MET A 47 -7.96 1.36 4.08
CA MET A 47 -7.56 1.44 5.49
C MET A 47 -8.77 1.59 6.44
N ARG A 48 -9.70 2.51 6.12
CA ARG A 48 -10.92 2.70 6.92
C ARG A 48 -11.83 1.46 7.00
N ARG A 49 -11.78 0.57 5.99
CA ARG A 49 -12.55 -0.69 6.02
C ARG A 49 -11.91 -1.75 6.91
N MET A 50 -10.61 -1.62 7.19
CA MET A 50 -9.83 -2.55 8.01
C MET A 50 -9.76 -2.14 9.48
N GLU A 51 -10.15 -0.90 9.82
CA GLU A 51 -10.19 -0.38 11.19
C GLU A 51 -11.45 -0.81 11.98
N GLY A 52 -12.33 -1.62 11.38
CA GLY A 52 -13.51 -2.22 12.02
C GLY A 52 -13.21 -3.60 12.57
#